data_AF-A0A5B7FQE0-F1
#
_entry.id   AF-A0A5B7FQE0-F1
#
_cell.length_a   1.000
_cell.length_b   1.000
_cell.length_c   1.000
_cell.angle_alpha   90.00
_cell.angle_beta   90.00
_cell.angle_gamma   90.00
#
_symmetry.space_group_name_H-M   'P 1'
#
loop_
_entity.id
_entity.type
_entity.pdbx_description
1 polymer ?
#
loop_
_entity_poly.entity_id
_entity_poly.type
_entity_poly.pdbx_seq_one_letter_code
_entity_poly.pdbx_strand_id
1 'polypeptide(L)'
;MLMANQCEGVIIVGDNPHTVHASFNTLLVVTFPTHVSGSSLDPVVTDLLPSDVQCSPLDFIGTSDHVAVITKVHFRRQREESFSRTLWK
;
A
#
# COMPACT_ATOMS: atom_id res chain seq x y z
N MET A 1 -8.74 19.99 -12.91
CA MET A 1 -9.70 19.26 -12.07
C MET A 1 -9.31 17.80 -12.12
N LEU A 2 -8.75 17.26 -11.05
CA LEU A 2 -8.41 15.83 -10.98
C LEU A 2 -9.73 15.05 -10.94
N MET A 3 -9.94 14.15 -11.90
CA MET A 3 -11.07 13.24 -11.85
C MET A 3 -10.88 12.35 -10.63
N ALA A 4 -11.87 12.29 -9.75
CA ALA A 4 -11.88 11.33 -8.65
C ALA A 4 -11.95 9.93 -9.27
N ASN A 5 -10.85 9.20 -9.24
CA ASN A 5 -10.82 7.84 -9.74
C ASN A 5 -11.63 6.96 -8.78
N GLN A 6 -12.56 6.15 -9.29
CA GLN A 6 -13.42 5.26 -8.49
C GLN A 6 -12.74 3.90 -8.24
N CYS A 7 -11.45 3.91 -7.89
CA CYS A 7 -10.76 2.69 -7.53
C CYS A 7 -11.07 2.32 -6.08
N GLU A 8 -11.35 1.04 -5.84
CA GLU A 8 -11.54 0.45 -4.51
C GLU A 8 -10.37 -0.51 -4.24
N GLY A 9 -9.83 -0.52 -3.03
CA GLY A 9 -8.69 -1.36 -2.66
C GLY A 9 -7.38 -0.87 -3.27
N VAL A 10 -7.13 0.43 -3.12
CA VAL A 10 -5.96 1.12 -3.66
C VAL A 10 -4.79 1.00 -2.70
N ILE A 11 -3.61 0.74 -3.26
CA ILE A 11 -2.34 0.83 -2.54
C ILE A 11 -1.39 1.68 -3.39
N ILE A 12 -0.79 2.68 -2.76
CA ILE A 12 0.22 3.54 -3.36
C ILE A 12 1.50 3.36 -2.53
N VAL A 13 2.58 2.98 -3.19
CA VAL A 13 3.91 2.82 -2.62
C VAL A 13 4.81 3.86 -3.25
N GLY A 14 5.62 4.55 -2.46
CA GLY A 14 6.54 5.56 -2.96
C GLY A 14 7.66 5.87 -1.98
N ASP A 15 8.44 6.89 -2.33
CA ASP A 15 9.55 7.42 -1.55
C ASP A 15 9.34 8.94 -1.34
N ASN A 16 9.86 9.43 -0.22
CA ASN A 16 9.87 10.79 0.29
C ASN A 16 8.51 11.35 0.81
N PRO A 17 8.30 11.45 2.14
CA PRO A 17 7.00 11.66 2.76
C PRO A 17 6.62 13.14 2.93
N HIS A 18 7.56 14.07 2.68
CA HIS A 18 7.37 15.51 2.90
C HIS A 18 6.13 16.07 2.16
N THR A 19 5.75 15.46 1.04
CA THR A 19 4.57 15.85 0.24
C THR A 19 3.31 15.05 0.63
N VAL A 20 3.48 13.88 1.27
CA VAL A 20 2.45 12.87 1.48
C VAL A 20 1.66 13.15 2.78
N HIS A 21 2.35 13.64 3.82
CA HIS A 21 1.75 13.95 5.12
C HIS A 21 0.65 15.04 5.07
N ALA A 22 0.70 15.93 4.08
CA ALA A 22 -0.30 16.99 3.87
C ALA A 22 -1.44 16.57 2.93
N SER A 23 -1.25 15.49 2.16
CA SER A 23 -2.12 15.16 1.02
C SER A 23 -3.20 14.13 1.36
N PHE A 24 -3.00 13.33 2.41
CA PHE A 24 -3.94 12.26 2.77
C PHE A 24 -4.04 12.15 4.30
N ASN A 25 -5.23 12.42 4.83
CA ASN A 25 -5.50 12.39 6.28
C ASN A 25 -5.69 10.97 6.86
N THR A 26 -5.64 9.92 6.03
CA THR A 26 -5.99 8.53 6.40
C THR A 26 -4.87 7.53 6.12
N LEU A 27 -3.62 8.00 6.04
CA LEU A 27 -2.51 7.14 5.63
C LEU A 27 -2.03 6.19 6.71
N LEU A 28 -1.87 4.92 6.33
CA LEU A 28 -0.91 4.07 7.00
C LEU A 28 0.49 4.62 6.69
N VAL A 29 1.21 5.07 7.71
CA VAL A 29 2.61 5.45 7.57
C VAL A 29 3.44 4.25 8.02
N VAL A 30 4.40 3.84 7.21
CA VAL A 30 5.40 2.84 7.63
C VAL A 30 6.07 3.36 8.90
N THR A 31 5.95 2.62 10.01
CA THR A 31 6.36 3.09 11.35
C THR A 31 7.81 2.76 11.71
N PHE A 32 8.59 2.22 10.78
CA PHE A 32 9.99 1.87 10.97
C PHE A 32 10.91 2.70 10.05
N PRO A 33 12.18 2.93 10.43
CA PRO A 33 13.14 3.58 9.56
C PRO A 33 13.29 2.83 8.24
N THR A 34 13.19 3.55 7.13
CA THR A 34 13.38 2.98 5.79
C THR A 34 14.62 3.53 5.11
N HIS A 35 15.27 4.55 5.65
CA HIS A 35 16.50 5.14 5.12
C HIS A 35 17.65 5.07 6.14
N VAL A 36 18.90 5.03 5.67
CA VAL A 36 20.11 4.99 6.52
C VAL A 36 20.22 6.15 7.52
N SER A 37 19.55 7.27 7.28
CA SER A 37 19.47 8.39 8.23
C SER A 37 18.63 8.08 9.47
N GLY A 38 17.95 6.94 9.51
CA GLY A 38 16.94 6.62 10.53
C GLY A 38 15.55 7.19 10.21
N SER A 39 15.38 7.85 9.06
CA SER A 39 14.11 8.41 8.63
C SER A 39 13.19 7.36 7.99
N SER A 40 11.88 7.52 8.14
CA SER A 40 10.86 6.73 7.44
C SER A 40 10.43 7.51 6.21
N LEU A 41 11.03 7.20 5.06
CA LEU A 41 10.81 7.93 3.82
C LEU A 41 9.90 7.21 2.83
N ASP A 42 9.59 5.93 3.05
CA ASP A 42 8.87 5.11 2.07
C ASP A 42 7.42 4.82 2.54
N PRO A 43 6.45 5.73 2.34
CA PRO A 43 5.09 5.52 2.80
C PRO A 43 4.35 4.47 1.96
N VAL A 44 3.39 3.80 2.62
CA VAL A 44 2.44 2.88 1.99
C VAL A 44 1.04 3.38 2.27
N VAL A 45 0.45 4.04 1.28
CA VAL A 45 -0.87 4.66 1.37
C VAL A 45 -1.94 3.69 0.90
N THR A 46 -3.03 3.54 1.65
CA THR A 46 -4.13 2.65 1.26
C THR A 46 -5.46 3.08 1.86
N ASP A 47 -6.55 2.75 1.18
CA ASP A 47 -7.94 2.85 1.66
C ASP A 47 -8.41 1.57 2.41
N LEU A 48 -7.55 0.55 2.46
CA LEU A 48 -7.81 -0.70 3.17
C LEU A 48 -7.74 -0.51 4.69
N LEU A 49 -8.43 -1.40 5.43
CA LEU A 49 -8.37 -1.40 6.88
C LEU A 49 -6.94 -1.71 7.36
N PRO A 50 -6.47 -1.07 8.46
CA PRO A 50 -5.16 -1.38 9.03
C PRO A 50 -4.97 -2.85 9.42
N SER A 51 -6.05 -3.60 9.67
CA SER A 51 -5.99 -5.05 9.92
C SER A 51 -5.69 -5.88 8.69
N ASP A 52 -5.96 -5.35 7.50
CA ASP A 52 -5.82 -6.06 6.22
C ASP A 52 -4.47 -5.74 5.56
N VAL A 53 -3.72 -4.75 6.05
CA VAL A 53 -2.42 -4.35 5.50
C VAL A 53 -1.34 -4.45 6.56
N GLN A 54 -0.27 -5.17 6.24
CA GLN A 54 0.90 -5.28 7.09
C GLN A 54 2.14 -4.85 6.31
N CYS A 55 2.88 -3.88 6.85
CA CYS A 55 4.20 -3.50 6.31
C CYS A 55 5.30 -4.01 7.22
N SER A 56 6.39 -4.52 6.66
CA SER A 56 7.59 -4.91 7.40
C SER A 56 8.86 -4.59 6.60
N PRO A 57 9.97 -4.27 7.28
CA PRO A 57 11.25 -4.15 6.61
C PRO A 57 11.76 -5.53 6.20
N LEU A 58 12.43 -5.62 5.05
CA LEU A 58 13.22 -6.79 4.67
C LEU A 58 14.67 -6.59 5.10
N ASP A 59 15.43 -5.80 4.35
CA ASP A 59 16.78 -5.32 4.67
C ASP A 59 17.21 -4.28 3.62
N PHE A 60 18.41 -3.72 3.76
CA PHE A 60 19.09 -3.02 2.68
C PHE A 60 19.36 -3.98 1.52
N ILE A 61 18.93 -3.58 0.31
CA ILE A 61 19.14 -4.37 -0.90
C ILE A 61 20.28 -3.76 -1.70
N GLY A 62 21.40 -4.49 -1.79
CA GLY A 62 22.58 -4.06 -2.54
C GLY A 62 23.23 -2.82 -1.95
N THR A 63 23.36 -1.76 -2.74
CA THR A 63 23.99 -0.49 -2.35
C THR A 63 22.97 0.61 -2.06
N SER A 64 21.68 0.26 -1.91
CA SER A 64 20.62 1.21 -1.59
C SER A 64 20.82 1.77 -0.18
N ASP A 65 20.63 3.08 -0.05
CA ASP A 65 20.48 3.78 1.23
C ASP A 65 19.06 3.65 1.81
N HIS A 66 18.16 3.00 1.08
CA HIS A 66 16.83 2.58 1.55
C HIS A 66 16.76 1.07 1.83
N VAL A 67 16.01 0.72 2.87
CA VAL A 67 15.56 -0.62 3.23
C VAL A 67 14.36 -1.00 2.37
N ALA A 68 14.35 -2.21 1.82
CA ALA A 68 13.17 -2.70 1.10
C ALA A 68 11.99 -2.90 2.06
N VAL A 69 10.85 -2.32 1.71
CA VAL A 69 9.58 -2.50 2.41
C VAL A 69 8.76 -3.59 1.72
N ILE A 70 8.33 -4.60 2.47
CA ILE A 70 7.32 -5.56 2.00
C ILE A 70 5.95 -5.20 2.58
N THR A 71 4.97 -5.01 1.71
CA THR A 71 3.57 -4.80 2.06
C THR A 71 2.77 -6.05 1.75
N LYS A 72 2.17 -6.63 2.78
CA LYS A 72 1.25 -7.77 2.67
C LYS A 72 -0.18 -7.27 2.79
N VAL A 73 -1.03 -7.75 1.90
CA VAL A 73 -2.42 -7.32 1.77
C VAL A 73 -3.31 -8.54 1.86
N HIS A 74 -4.21 -8.55 2.84
CA HIS A 74 -5.16 -9.62 3.06
C HIS A 74 -6.46 -9.28 2.34
N PHE A 75 -6.59 -9.76 1.10
CA PHE A 75 -7.87 -9.73 0.41
C PHE A 75 -8.81 -10.76 1.06
N ARG A 76 -9.82 -10.29 1.78
CA ARG A 76 -10.99 -11.12 2.07
C ARG A 76 -11.69 -11.34 0.73
N ARG A 77 -11.39 -12.45 0.04
CA ARG A 77 -12.19 -12.85 -1.11
C ARG A 77 -13.63 -12.99 -0.62
N GLN A 78 -14.50 -12.06 -1.00
CA GLN A 78 -15.91 -12.38 -1.10
C GLN A 78 -15.94 -13.58 -2.04
N ARG A 79 -16.42 -14.72 -1.54
CA ARG A 79 -16.63 -15.91 -2.38
C ARG A 79 -17.34 -15.40 -3.61
N GLU A 80 -16.67 -15.42 -4.77
CA GLU A 80 -17.38 -15.25 -6.04
C GLU A 80 -18.47 -16.31 -6.00
N GLU A 81 -19.72 -15.87 -5.83
CA GLU A 81 -20.83 -16.71 -6.22
C GLU A 81 -20.53 -17.05 -7.67
N SER A 82 -20.25 -18.33 -7.92
CA SER A 82 -19.97 -18.85 -9.25
C SER A 82 -21.09 -18.35 -10.15
N PHE A 83 -20.83 -17.29 -10.93
CA PHE A 83 -21.78 -16.83 -11.92
C PHE A 83 -21.83 -17.93 -12.97
N SER A 84 -22.83 -18.82 -12.84
CA SER A 84 -23.18 -19.77 -13.88
C SER A 84 -23.56 -18.95 -15.11
N ARG A 85 -22.60 -18.72 -16.00
CA ARG A 85 -22.90 -18.22 -17.34
C ARG A 85 -23.61 -19.35 -18.07
N THR A 86 -24.94 -19.26 -18.13
CA THR A 86 -25.72 -20.07 -19.06
C THR A 86 -25.33 -19.64 -20.48
N LEU A 87 -24.55 -20.49 -21.16
CA LEU A 87 -24.37 -20.38 -22.60
C LEU A 87 -25.69 -20.80 -23.25
N TRP A 88 -26.44 -19.83 -23.77
CA TRP A 88 -27.58 -20.11 -24.64
C TRP A 88 -27.03 -20.61 -25.98
N LYS A 89 -27.47 -21.80 -26.39
CA LYS A 89 -27.21 -22.39 -27.71
C LYS A 89 -28.08 -21.74 -28.77
#